data_AF-A0A6B0HEL8-F1
#
_entry.id   AF-A0A6B0HEL8-F1
#
_cell.length_a   1.000
_cell.length_b   1.000
_cell.length_c   1.000
_cell.angle_alpha   90.00
_cell.angle_beta   90.00
_cell.angle_gamma   90.00
#
_symmetry.space_group_name_H-M   'P 1'
#
loop_
_entity.id
_entity.type
_entity.pdbx_description
1 polymer ?
#
loop_
_entity_poly.entity_id
_entity_poly.type
_entity_poly.pdbx_seq_one_letter_code
_entity_poly.pdbx_strand_id
1 'polypeptide(L)'
;MSRPVSVGFVVLVVVVSLVGVTGSAAAGGVHDYAASTNPTTGEGAVAASIPTASQSDVDSRDFDTTTFEIVVHENGSATWTFRHEQRLDGSDDTNEMVARENFREFADGFESDGDDFGLYERFRDQAEAMTETGASATDREMEATNFNRSAGIDEQLNPVGVVEMSFLWDGFAATDNGTVIVGDVFQDLYITDDQSIVVVADDDLTFQAAEPEPEYVGASLENADSVTWSGEREFLDGHPRAVLEQPGSETGNTGGGSPVSGMGDGSDDGLPWQLLVVALVVSLAAGAGVVLYRRRSDDADREATISPTATPVESPTSSNQPVDPPDDFPEAELLSDEDRVVNLIQDNGGRMKQVNIVEETGWSKSKVSMLLSDMEDEGTISKLRVGRENIISLEGFEPEATKSPFDE
;
A
#
# COMPACT_ATOMS: atom_id res chain seq x y z
N MET A 1 -50.55 33.94 -49.16
CA MET A 1 -49.16 33.84 -49.67
C MET A 1 -48.29 34.81 -48.88
N SER A 2 -47.75 34.30 -47.78
CA SER A 2 -46.93 34.97 -46.79
C SER A 2 -45.45 34.86 -47.18
N ARG A 3 -44.71 35.97 -47.09
CA ARG A 3 -43.24 36.01 -47.19
C ARG A 3 -42.69 36.07 -45.75
N PRO A 4 -41.68 35.25 -45.37
CA PRO A 4 -41.07 35.36 -44.06
C PRO A 4 -39.97 36.44 -44.03
N VAL A 5 -39.89 37.14 -42.91
CA VAL A 5 -38.85 38.10 -42.53
C VAL A 5 -37.76 37.34 -41.77
N SER A 6 -36.52 37.42 -42.23
CA SER A 6 -35.33 36.95 -41.50
C SER A 6 -34.94 37.98 -40.44
N VAL A 7 -34.83 37.54 -39.19
CA VAL A 7 -34.22 38.31 -38.09
C VAL A 7 -32.93 37.61 -37.73
N GLY A 8 -31.79 38.25 -38.02
CA GLY A 8 -30.47 37.82 -37.60
C GLY A 8 -30.20 38.30 -36.17
N PHE A 9 -29.76 37.38 -35.31
CA PHE A 9 -29.32 37.68 -33.96
C PHE A 9 -27.79 37.83 -33.95
N VAL A 10 -27.31 39.02 -33.57
CA VAL A 10 -25.90 39.35 -33.39
C VAL A 10 -25.54 39.02 -31.94
N VAL A 11 -24.60 38.10 -31.72
CA VAL A 11 -24.03 37.84 -30.39
C VAL A 11 -22.73 38.63 -30.26
N LEU A 12 -22.72 39.52 -29.27
CA LEU A 12 -21.62 40.39 -28.90
C LEU A 12 -20.77 39.68 -27.85
N VAL A 13 -19.51 39.39 -28.19
CA VAL A 13 -18.52 38.80 -27.28
C VAL A 13 -17.77 39.95 -26.59
N VAL A 14 -17.87 40.04 -25.27
CA VAL A 14 -17.03 40.92 -24.44
C VAL A 14 -15.91 40.09 -23.84
N VAL A 15 -14.68 40.34 -24.29
CA VAL A 15 -13.44 39.90 -23.65
C VAL A 15 -12.95 41.06 -22.79
N VAL A 16 -12.83 40.85 -21.48
CA VAL A 16 -12.09 41.75 -20.58
C VAL A 16 -10.79 41.07 -20.20
N SER A 17 -9.71 41.47 -20.87
CA SER A 17 -8.34 41.26 -20.41
C SER A 17 -7.94 42.50 -19.61
N LEU A 18 -7.50 42.32 -18.37
CA LEU A 18 -6.85 43.36 -17.58
C LEU A 18 -5.37 43.01 -17.44
N VAL A 19 -4.55 43.70 -18.23
CA VAL A 19 -3.10 43.80 -18.08
C VAL A 19 -2.80 45.23 -17.65
N GLY A 20 -1.94 45.35 -16.63
CA GLY A 20 -1.02 46.48 -16.47
C GLY A 20 -1.03 47.12 -15.08
N VAL A 21 0.07 47.70 -14.58
CA VAL A 21 1.45 47.86 -15.09
C VAL A 21 2.24 48.61 -13.98
N THR A 22 3.52 48.24 -13.75
CA THR A 22 4.69 49.03 -13.26
C THR A 22 4.60 49.84 -11.95
N GLY A 23 5.57 49.78 -11.04
CA GLY A 23 6.97 50.30 -11.08
C GLY A 23 7.30 50.79 -9.64
N SER A 24 8.51 50.95 -9.11
CA SER A 24 9.83 51.31 -9.64
C SER A 24 10.93 51.03 -8.59
N ALA A 25 12.17 51.03 -9.06
CA ALA A 25 13.43 50.73 -8.38
C ALA A 25 13.96 51.78 -7.37
N ALA A 26 14.89 51.36 -6.50
CA ALA A 26 16.07 52.15 -6.09
C ALA A 26 17.19 51.24 -5.53
N ALA A 27 18.44 51.68 -5.72
CA ALA A 27 19.68 50.91 -5.67
C ALA A 27 20.53 51.10 -4.39
N GLY A 28 21.53 50.23 -4.17
CA GLY A 28 22.70 50.47 -3.32
C GLY A 28 23.50 49.20 -2.98
N GLY A 29 24.82 49.18 -3.28
CA GLY A 29 25.77 48.07 -2.99
C GLY A 29 25.96 47.78 -1.49
N VAL A 30 26.72 46.78 -1.02
CA VAL A 30 28.08 46.32 -1.38
C VAL A 30 28.28 44.89 -0.78
N HIS A 31 29.21 44.11 -1.34
CA HIS A 31 29.72 42.78 -0.93
C HIS A 31 29.51 42.30 0.52
N ASP A 32 29.05 41.04 0.69
CA ASP A 32 29.79 40.05 1.49
C ASP A 32 29.46 38.61 1.07
N TYR A 33 30.42 37.71 1.23
CA TYR A 33 30.37 36.30 0.82
C TYR A 33 29.47 35.47 1.75
N ALA A 34 28.45 34.78 1.22
CA ALA A 34 27.81 33.65 1.90
C ALA A 34 27.27 32.63 0.90
N ALA A 35 27.51 31.36 1.18
CA ALA A 35 27.25 30.20 0.34
C ALA A 35 25.77 30.08 -0.05
N SER A 36 25.53 29.92 -1.35
CA SER A 36 24.22 29.57 -1.92
C SER A 36 24.10 28.05 -1.94
N THR A 37 23.44 27.47 -0.94
CA THR A 37 22.80 26.16 -1.09
C THR A 37 21.38 26.41 -1.59
N ASN A 38 21.11 26.09 -2.85
CA ASN A 38 19.74 25.94 -3.34
C ASN A 38 19.12 24.71 -2.67
N PRO A 39 18.00 24.81 -1.94
CA PRO A 39 17.02 23.74 -1.97
C PRO A 39 16.21 23.94 -3.25
N THR A 40 16.39 23.04 -4.20
CA THR A 40 15.37 22.80 -5.21
C THR A 40 14.16 22.28 -4.44
N THR A 41 13.19 23.14 -4.18
CA THR A 41 11.84 22.75 -3.76
C THR A 41 11.23 21.95 -4.92
N GLY A 42 11.50 20.65 -4.93
CA GLY A 42 10.55 19.70 -5.48
C GLY A 42 9.47 19.56 -4.42
N GLU A 43 8.28 20.08 -4.73
CA GLU A 43 7.02 19.61 -4.15
C GLU A 43 6.95 18.10 -4.43
N GLY A 44 7.55 17.32 -3.52
CA GLY A 44 7.20 15.92 -3.36
C GLY A 44 5.90 15.92 -2.58
N ALA A 45 4.81 15.54 -3.25
CA ALA A 45 3.59 15.16 -2.57
C ALA A 45 3.95 14.19 -1.45
N VAL A 46 3.65 14.57 -0.21
CA VAL A 46 3.62 13.64 0.91
C VAL A 46 2.44 12.72 0.62
N ALA A 47 2.74 11.49 0.19
CA ALA A 47 1.73 10.49 -0.13
C ALA A 47 0.99 10.07 1.14
N ALA A 48 -0.32 9.86 1.05
CA ALA A 48 -1.09 9.14 2.06
C ALA A 48 -0.80 7.63 1.98
N SER A 49 0.47 7.24 2.05
CA SER A 49 0.80 5.89 2.49
C SER A 49 0.25 5.73 3.91
N ILE A 50 -0.27 4.56 4.31
CA ILE A 50 -0.12 4.17 5.72
C ILE A 50 1.39 4.18 5.91
N PRO A 51 1.98 5.17 6.59
CA PRO A 51 3.42 5.20 6.66
C PRO A 51 3.81 3.96 7.44
N THR A 52 4.66 3.18 6.79
CA THR A 52 5.55 2.30 7.53
C THR A 52 6.28 3.22 8.49
N ALA A 53 5.87 3.18 9.76
CA ALA A 53 6.48 3.96 10.82
C ALA A 53 7.99 3.83 10.68
N SER A 54 8.67 4.95 10.43
CA SER A 54 10.13 4.99 10.47
C SER A 54 10.52 4.56 11.89
N GLN A 55 11.17 3.40 11.94
CA GLN A 55 11.36 2.59 13.13
C GLN A 55 12.33 3.24 14.11
N SER A 56 11.82 3.60 15.29
CA SER A 56 12.62 3.61 16.52
C SER A 56 11.71 3.53 17.76
N ASP A 57 11.97 2.48 18.56
CA ASP A 57 11.66 2.24 19.98
C ASP A 57 10.32 1.66 20.48
N VAL A 58 9.34 1.37 19.61
CA VAL A 58 8.47 0.18 19.77
C VAL A 58 8.28 -0.35 18.36
N ASP A 59 8.77 -1.56 18.13
CA ASP A 59 8.94 -2.13 16.80
C ASP A 59 7.59 -2.69 16.35
N SER A 60 7.04 -2.19 15.24
CA SER A 60 5.94 -2.88 14.55
C SER A 60 6.31 -4.33 14.17
N ARG A 61 7.59 -4.71 14.30
CA ARG A 61 8.14 -6.06 14.15
C ARG A 61 7.86 -7.02 15.32
N ASP A 62 7.34 -6.53 16.45
CA ASP A 62 6.97 -7.40 17.58
C ASP A 62 5.58 -8.04 17.42
N PHE A 63 4.79 -7.55 16.45
CA PHE A 63 3.47 -8.07 16.12
C PHE A 63 3.54 -8.99 14.89
N ASP A 64 2.80 -10.09 14.95
CA ASP A 64 2.74 -11.09 13.88
C ASP A 64 1.77 -10.70 12.76
N THR A 65 0.70 -9.99 13.09
CA THR A 65 -0.36 -9.59 12.17
C THR A 65 -0.87 -8.20 12.53
N THR A 66 -1.17 -7.39 11.51
CA THR A 66 -1.85 -6.09 11.69
C THR A 66 -3.11 -6.00 10.83
N THR A 67 -4.23 -5.68 11.47
CA THR A 67 -5.53 -5.49 10.80
C THR A 67 -5.97 -4.04 10.95
N PHE A 68 -6.22 -3.37 9.84
CA PHE A 68 -6.84 -2.05 9.77
C PHE A 68 -8.35 -2.25 9.56
N GLU A 69 -9.12 -2.19 10.64
CA GLU A 69 -10.57 -2.26 10.58
C GLU A 69 -11.16 -0.85 10.42
N ILE A 70 -12.02 -0.68 9.43
CA ILE A 70 -12.65 0.58 9.05
C ILE A 70 -14.16 0.38 9.10
N VAL A 71 -14.78 0.83 10.19
CA VAL A 71 -16.24 0.78 10.35
C VAL A 71 -16.83 2.06 9.76
N VAL A 72 -17.61 1.92 8.69
CA VAL A 72 -18.13 3.05 7.92
C VAL A 72 -19.57 3.35 8.34
N HIS A 73 -19.85 4.61 8.65
CA HIS A 73 -21.15 5.09 9.12
C HIS A 73 -21.92 5.80 8.00
N GLU A 74 -23.25 5.90 8.15
CA GLU A 74 -24.14 6.50 7.12
C GLU A 74 -23.82 7.98 6.82
N ASN A 75 -23.26 8.69 7.79
CA ASN A 75 -22.91 10.10 7.69
C ASN A 75 -21.58 10.35 6.94
N GLY A 76 -20.86 9.29 6.56
CA GLY A 76 -19.55 9.35 5.91
C GLY A 76 -18.37 9.47 6.87
N SER A 77 -18.60 9.45 8.18
CA SER A 77 -17.50 9.23 9.14
C SER A 77 -17.11 7.76 9.17
N ALA A 78 -15.90 7.45 9.64
CA ALA A 78 -15.47 6.09 9.86
C ALA A 78 -14.70 5.94 11.16
N THR A 79 -14.94 4.85 11.89
CA THR A 79 -14.09 4.45 13.00
C THR A 79 -12.95 3.61 12.45
N TRP A 80 -11.73 4.11 12.58
CA TRP A 80 -10.51 3.39 12.22
C TRP A 80 -9.95 2.71 13.45
N THR A 81 -9.71 1.40 13.35
CA THR A 81 -9.11 0.58 14.41
C THR A 81 -7.88 -0.13 13.87
N PHE A 82 -6.74 0.12 14.50
CA PHE A 82 -5.47 -0.55 14.25
C PHE A 82 -5.36 -1.67 15.27
N ARG A 83 -5.54 -2.90 14.82
CA ARG A 83 -5.48 -4.09 15.65
C ARG A 83 -4.17 -4.83 15.35
N HIS A 84 -3.28 -4.84 16.32
CA HIS A 84 -2.03 -5.59 16.25
C HIS A 84 -2.13 -6.86 17.08
N GLU A 85 -1.74 -7.98 16.49
CA GLU A 85 -1.80 -9.30 17.12
C GLU A 85 -0.40 -9.89 17.26
N GLN A 86 -0.09 -10.40 18.45
CA GLN A 86 1.17 -11.08 18.77
C GLN A 86 0.87 -12.47 19.33
N ARG A 87 1.45 -13.51 18.75
CA ARG A 87 1.36 -14.88 19.25
C ARG A 87 2.13 -14.99 20.55
N LEU A 88 1.49 -15.62 21.54
CA LEU A 88 2.07 -15.81 22.87
C LEU A 88 2.53 -17.26 23.11
N ASP A 89 2.77 -18.04 22.05
CA ASP A 89 3.21 -19.44 22.12
C ASP A 89 4.66 -19.60 22.60
N GLY A 90 5.41 -18.50 22.68
CA GLY A 90 6.79 -18.45 23.13
C GLY A 90 7.77 -18.52 21.96
N SER A 91 8.81 -17.68 21.99
CA SER A 91 9.91 -17.74 21.02
C SER A 91 10.91 -18.85 21.38
N ASP A 92 11.90 -19.11 20.50
CA ASP A 92 12.97 -20.08 20.76
C ASP A 92 13.67 -19.85 22.13
N ASP A 93 13.66 -18.61 22.64
CA ASP A 93 14.30 -18.19 23.89
C ASP A 93 13.34 -18.03 25.08
N THR A 94 12.02 -18.02 24.87
CA THR A 94 11.02 -17.70 25.91
C THR A 94 9.83 -18.68 25.86
N ASN A 95 9.46 -19.28 26.99
CA ASN A 95 8.26 -20.12 27.03
C ASN A 95 6.94 -19.30 27.08
N GLU A 96 5.83 -19.93 26.67
CA GLU A 96 4.47 -19.35 26.63
C GLU A 96 4.07 -18.60 27.92
N MET A 97 4.45 -19.11 29.09
CA MET A 97 4.08 -18.51 30.37
C MET A 97 4.75 -17.15 30.58
N VAL A 98 6.04 -17.07 30.27
CA VAL A 98 6.83 -15.84 30.37
C VAL A 98 6.40 -14.84 29.30
N ALA A 99 6.16 -15.30 28.06
CA ALA A 99 5.64 -14.45 26.99
C ALA A 99 4.30 -13.80 27.40
N ARG A 100 3.40 -14.60 28.00
CA ARG A 100 2.11 -14.11 28.50
C ARG A 100 2.26 -13.12 29.66
N GLU A 101 3.18 -13.35 30.58
CA GLU A 101 3.43 -12.43 31.71
C GLU A 101 3.98 -11.10 31.20
N ASN A 102 4.98 -11.12 30.31
CA ASN A 102 5.55 -9.92 29.70
C ASN A 102 4.49 -9.11 28.94
N PHE A 103 3.63 -9.77 28.17
CA PHE A 103 2.56 -9.07 27.45
C PHE A 103 1.54 -8.45 28.41
N ARG A 104 1.21 -9.10 29.54
CA ARG A 104 0.30 -8.51 30.54
C ARG A 104 0.89 -7.25 31.17
N GLU A 105 2.19 -7.25 31.46
CA GLU A 105 2.88 -6.08 31.99
C GLU A 105 2.88 -4.94 30.96
N PHE A 106 3.16 -5.27 29.69
CA PHE A 106 3.02 -4.32 28.59
C PHE A 106 1.60 -3.76 28.48
N ALA A 107 0.58 -4.62 28.51
CA ALA A 107 -0.82 -4.23 28.36
C ALA A 107 -1.28 -3.29 29.50
N ASP A 108 -0.95 -3.62 30.75
CA ASP A 108 -1.26 -2.77 31.92
C ASP A 108 -0.58 -1.40 31.82
N GLY A 109 0.68 -1.38 31.36
CA GLY A 109 1.41 -0.14 31.09
C GLY A 109 0.79 0.67 29.95
N PHE A 110 0.40 0.01 28.85
CA PHE A 110 -0.18 0.65 27.68
C PHE A 110 -1.55 1.25 27.96
N GLU A 111 -2.40 0.59 28.76
CA GLU A 111 -3.71 1.11 29.15
C GLU A 111 -3.61 2.21 30.21
N SER A 112 -2.58 2.17 31.06
CA SER A 112 -2.34 3.20 32.06
C SER A 112 -2.03 4.56 31.42
N ASP A 113 -2.46 5.66 32.07
CA ASP A 113 -2.31 7.05 31.59
C ASP A 113 -0.86 7.60 31.68
N GLY A 114 0.13 6.79 31.35
CA GLY A 114 1.51 7.21 31.17
C GLY A 114 1.85 7.16 29.69
N ASP A 115 2.11 8.32 29.07
CA ASP A 115 2.61 8.46 27.68
C ASP A 115 3.99 7.78 27.43
N ASP A 116 4.42 6.85 28.28
CA ASP A 116 5.79 6.33 28.38
C ASP A 116 6.14 5.29 27.30
N PHE A 117 5.16 4.84 26.51
CA PHE A 117 5.39 3.85 25.45
C PHE A 117 5.63 4.45 24.06
N GLY A 118 5.37 5.75 23.86
CA GLY A 118 5.53 6.45 22.57
C GLY A 118 4.72 5.88 21.38
N LEU A 119 4.10 4.69 21.51
CA LEU A 119 3.32 4.02 20.49
C LEU A 119 1.99 4.76 20.26
N TYR A 120 1.31 5.14 21.34
CA TYR A 120 0.04 5.85 21.27
C TYR A 120 0.20 7.29 20.74
N GLU A 121 1.26 7.99 21.15
CA GLU A 121 1.56 9.34 20.63
C GLU A 121 1.83 9.28 19.11
N ARG A 122 2.68 8.35 18.66
CA ARG A 122 2.91 8.11 17.23
C ARG A 122 1.63 7.76 16.48
N PHE A 123 0.75 6.96 17.06
CA PHE A 123 -0.56 6.64 16.47
C PHE A 123 -1.44 7.89 16.30
N ARG A 124 -1.45 8.80 17.27
CA ARG A 124 -2.20 10.06 17.18
C ARG A 124 -1.63 10.98 16.10
N ASP A 125 -0.32 11.19 16.10
CA ASP A 125 0.37 11.95 15.06
C ASP A 125 0.10 11.34 13.68
N GLN A 126 0.06 10.01 13.62
CA GLN A 126 -0.22 9.27 12.40
C GLN A 126 -1.63 9.49 11.87
N ALA A 127 -2.64 9.38 12.74
CA ALA A 127 -4.02 9.62 12.38
C ALA A 127 -4.21 11.07 11.89
N GLU A 128 -3.64 12.05 12.60
CA GLU A 128 -3.70 13.46 12.22
C GLU A 128 -3.10 13.69 10.82
N ALA A 129 -1.91 13.15 10.55
CA ALA A 129 -1.27 13.23 9.23
C ALA A 129 -2.09 12.58 8.10
N MET A 130 -2.74 11.44 8.36
CA MET A 130 -3.62 10.78 7.40
C MET A 130 -4.84 11.64 7.06
N THR A 131 -5.47 12.24 8.08
CA THR A 131 -6.63 13.12 7.87
C THR A 131 -6.26 14.39 7.10
N GLU A 132 -5.10 14.99 7.37
CA GLU A 132 -4.62 16.18 6.65
C GLU A 132 -4.35 15.88 5.18
N THR A 133 -3.77 14.70 4.90
CA THR A 133 -3.50 14.28 3.53
C THR A 133 -4.80 13.98 2.78
N GLY A 134 -5.75 13.29 3.42
CA GLY A 134 -7.08 13.02 2.85
C GLY A 134 -7.89 14.30 2.59
N ALA A 135 -7.81 15.28 3.51
CA ALA A 135 -8.44 16.59 3.35
C ALA A 135 -7.88 17.34 2.13
N SER A 136 -6.55 17.31 1.97
CA SER A 136 -5.86 17.93 0.84
C SER A 136 -6.17 17.24 -0.50
N ALA A 137 -6.39 15.92 -0.48
CA ALA A 137 -6.69 15.12 -1.66
C ALA A 137 -8.11 15.36 -2.22
N THR A 138 -9.06 15.64 -1.34
CA THR A 138 -10.50 15.59 -1.67
C THR A 138 -11.21 16.93 -1.49
N ASP A 139 -10.50 17.97 -1.05
CA ASP A 139 -11.04 19.30 -0.74
C ASP A 139 -12.21 19.25 0.30
N ARG A 140 -12.20 18.27 1.20
CA ARG A 140 -13.18 18.10 2.29
C ARG A 140 -12.55 18.44 3.64
N GLU A 141 -13.36 18.99 4.54
CA GLU A 141 -12.97 19.14 5.95
C GLU A 141 -12.96 17.75 6.61
N MET A 142 -11.83 17.40 7.22
CA MET A 142 -11.65 16.14 7.95
C MET A 142 -10.99 16.38 9.30
N GLU A 143 -11.31 15.56 10.28
CA GLU A 143 -10.74 15.63 11.62
C GLU A 143 -10.61 14.23 12.22
N ALA A 144 -9.53 13.99 12.96
CA ALA A 144 -9.35 12.79 13.78
C ALA A 144 -9.77 13.10 15.23
N THR A 145 -10.81 12.43 15.71
CA THR A 145 -11.37 12.62 17.06
C THR A 145 -11.55 11.29 17.78
N ASN A 146 -12.04 11.31 19.03
CA ASN A 146 -12.37 10.09 19.79
C ASN A 146 -11.27 9.01 19.83
N PHE A 147 -10.03 9.43 20.08
CA PHE A 147 -8.92 8.49 20.23
C PHE A 147 -9.13 7.56 21.43
N ASN A 148 -8.94 6.27 21.20
CA ASN A 148 -9.04 5.22 22.21
C ASN A 148 -7.88 4.24 22.06
N ARG A 149 -7.47 3.61 23.17
CA ARG A 149 -6.46 2.55 23.19
C ARG A 149 -6.85 1.45 24.16
N SER A 150 -6.53 0.22 23.83
CA SER A 150 -6.69 -0.95 24.70
C SER A 150 -5.66 -2.02 24.37
N ALA A 151 -5.27 -2.81 25.36
CA ALA A 151 -4.38 -3.93 25.15
C ALA A 151 -4.78 -5.09 26.07
N GLY A 152 -4.79 -6.30 25.54
CA GLY A 152 -5.26 -7.45 26.29
C GLY A 152 -4.87 -8.76 25.65
N ILE A 153 -5.18 -9.86 26.34
CA ILE A 153 -4.91 -11.20 25.83
C ILE A 153 -6.23 -11.86 25.48
N ASP A 154 -6.36 -12.28 24.23
CA ASP A 154 -7.43 -13.18 23.83
C ASP A 154 -7.05 -14.61 24.27
N GLU A 155 -7.76 -15.13 25.27
CA GLU A 155 -7.51 -16.45 25.88
C GLU A 155 -8.16 -17.62 25.11
N GLN A 156 -8.40 -17.48 23.81
CA GLN A 156 -8.82 -18.58 22.95
C GLN A 156 -7.78 -19.71 22.85
N LEU A 157 -8.08 -20.74 22.03
CA LEU A 157 -7.27 -21.98 21.90
C LEU A 157 -5.78 -21.72 21.68
N ASN A 158 -5.42 -20.62 21.04
CA ASN A 158 -4.06 -20.11 20.97
C ASN A 158 -4.08 -18.69 21.56
N PRO A 159 -3.39 -18.44 22.69
CA PRO A 159 -3.36 -17.13 23.30
C PRO A 159 -2.67 -16.12 22.38
N VAL A 160 -3.36 -15.01 22.12
CA VAL A 160 -2.83 -13.92 21.31
C VAL A 160 -2.91 -12.63 22.13
N GLY A 161 -1.79 -11.92 22.20
CA GLY A 161 -1.74 -10.56 22.70
C GLY A 161 -2.30 -9.63 21.63
N VAL A 162 -3.24 -8.78 22.01
CA VAL A 162 -3.95 -7.88 21.12
C VAL A 162 -3.72 -6.45 21.61
N VAL A 163 -3.29 -5.57 20.72
CA VAL A 163 -3.16 -4.14 20.96
C VAL A 163 -4.05 -3.42 19.96
N GLU A 164 -5.00 -2.65 20.47
CA GLU A 164 -5.96 -1.90 19.65
C GLU A 164 -5.82 -0.41 19.92
N MET A 165 -5.74 0.35 18.84
CA MET A 165 -5.79 1.80 18.86
C MET A 165 -6.81 2.24 17.84
N SER A 166 -7.75 3.10 18.25
CA SER A 166 -8.80 3.56 17.37
C SER A 166 -9.04 5.05 17.45
N PHE A 167 -9.58 5.61 16.38
CA PHE A 167 -10.01 7.00 16.29
C PHE A 167 -11.21 7.11 15.35
N LEU A 168 -12.01 8.17 15.53
CA LEU A 168 -13.07 8.55 14.63
C LEU A 168 -12.52 9.51 13.58
N TRP A 169 -12.66 9.15 12.31
CA TRP A 169 -12.32 10.00 11.17
C TRP A 169 -13.60 10.64 10.64
N ASP A 170 -13.78 11.93 10.95
CA ASP A 170 -14.87 12.75 10.43
C ASP A 170 -14.61 13.16 8.98
N GLY A 171 -15.60 13.04 8.09
CA GLY A 171 -15.47 13.40 6.67
C GLY A 171 -14.71 12.38 5.81
N PHE A 172 -14.51 11.15 6.30
CA PHE A 172 -13.76 10.08 5.64
C PHE A 172 -14.32 9.69 4.26
N ALA A 173 -15.58 9.31 4.18
CA ALA A 173 -16.23 8.83 2.95
C ALA A 173 -17.10 9.92 2.30
N ALA A 174 -17.17 9.91 0.97
CA ALA A 174 -18.02 10.83 0.24
C ALA A 174 -19.46 10.34 0.29
N THR A 175 -20.41 11.21 0.65
CA THR A 175 -21.83 10.87 0.76
C THR A 175 -22.66 11.60 -0.29
N ASP A 176 -23.50 10.87 -1.01
CA ASP A 176 -24.47 11.43 -1.97
C ASP A 176 -25.77 10.63 -1.94
N ASN A 177 -26.90 11.28 -1.64
CA ASN A 177 -28.25 10.71 -1.72
C ASN A 177 -28.41 9.29 -1.10
N GLY A 178 -27.78 9.03 0.05
CA GLY A 178 -27.84 7.73 0.74
C GLY A 178 -26.84 6.68 0.24
N THR A 179 -25.93 7.09 -0.65
CA THR A 179 -24.74 6.34 -1.07
C THR A 179 -23.52 6.86 -0.32
N VAL A 180 -22.72 5.96 0.24
CA VAL A 180 -21.44 6.24 0.92
C VAL A 180 -20.32 5.62 0.09
N ILE A 181 -19.38 6.44 -0.37
CA ILE A 181 -18.27 6.03 -1.23
C ILE A 181 -16.97 6.17 -0.46
N VAL A 182 -16.35 5.03 -0.17
CA VAL A 182 -15.02 4.91 0.45
C VAL A 182 -13.99 4.72 -0.65
N GLY A 183 -12.86 5.40 -0.52
CA GLY A 183 -11.66 5.09 -1.31
C GLY A 183 -10.85 6.31 -1.71
N ASP A 184 -11.49 7.46 -1.88
CA ASP A 184 -10.89 8.68 -2.41
C ASP A 184 -9.80 9.30 -1.51
N VAL A 185 -9.78 8.96 -0.23
CA VAL A 185 -8.73 9.35 0.72
C VAL A 185 -7.45 8.53 0.61
N PHE A 186 -7.49 7.36 -0.05
CA PHE A 186 -6.33 6.50 -0.20
C PHE A 186 -5.48 6.95 -1.39
N GLN A 187 -4.20 7.19 -1.14
CA GLN A 187 -3.20 7.50 -2.16
C GLN A 187 -2.03 6.54 -2.03
N ASP A 188 -1.60 5.92 -3.13
CA ASP A 188 -0.42 5.03 -3.16
C ASP A 188 -0.29 4.11 -1.92
N LEU A 189 -1.36 3.38 -1.61
CA LEU A 189 -1.44 2.53 -0.42
C LEU A 189 -0.77 1.18 -0.65
N TYR A 190 0.08 0.75 0.27
CA TYR A 190 0.74 -0.55 0.25
C TYR A 190 0.41 -1.34 1.53
N ILE A 191 0.09 -2.63 1.38
CA ILE A 191 -0.05 -3.57 2.50
C ILE A 191 0.93 -4.73 2.33
N THR A 192 1.51 -5.18 3.43
CA THR A 192 2.42 -6.34 3.51
C THR A 192 1.65 -7.66 3.65
N ASP A 193 2.34 -8.81 3.65
CA ASP A 193 1.71 -10.12 3.77
C ASP A 193 1.07 -10.39 5.15
N ASP A 194 1.55 -9.72 6.19
CA ASP A 194 1.02 -9.74 7.55
C ASP A 194 -0.08 -8.69 7.81
N GLN A 195 -0.43 -7.90 6.78
CA GLN A 195 -1.40 -6.82 6.89
C GLN A 195 -2.71 -7.13 6.17
N SER A 196 -3.79 -6.61 6.73
CA SER A 196 -5.10 -6.65 6.09
C SER A 196 -5.90 -5.37 6.36
N ILE A 197 -6.74 -5.00 5.39
CA ILE A 197 -7.71 -3.92 5.51
C ILE A 197 -9.09 -4.56 5.50
N VAL A 198 -9.89 -4.29 6.52
CA VAL A 198 -11.26 -4.78 6.66
C VAL A 198 -12.17 -3.57 6.69
N VAL A 199 -13.07 -3.46 5.71
CA VAL A 199 -14.11 -2.45 5.72
C VAL A 199 -15.41 -3.10 6.19
N VAL A 200 -16.01 -2.54 7.23
CA VAL A 200 -17.25 -3.02 7.85
C VAL A 200 -18.35 -2.00 7.58
N ALA A 201 -19.51 -2.48 7.14
CA ALA A 201 -20.69 -1.66 6.96
C ALA A 201 -21.48 -1.56 8.28
N ASP A 202 -21.71 -0.35 8.78
CA ASP A 202 -22.58 -0.09 9.94
C ASP A 202 -23.89 0.60 9.49
N ASP A 203 -24.79 0.93 10.42
CA ASP A 203 -26.00 1.73 10.16
C ASP A 203 -26.94 1.17 9.07
N ASP A 204 -27.08 -0.17 9.02
CA ASP A 204 -27.84 -0.90 7.99
C ASP A 204 -27.34 -0.68 6.55
N LEU A 205 -26.11 -0.16 6.36
CA LEU A 205 -25.50 -0.01 5.04
C LEU A 205 -25.25 -1.37 4.38
N THR A 206 -25.35 -1.40 3.04
CA THR A 206 -25.12 -2.61 2.23
C THR A 206 -24.10 -2.35 1.13
N PHE A 207 -23.16 -3.28 0.93
CA PHE A 207 -22.16 -3.13 -0.13
C PHE A 207 -22.77 -3.33 -1.52
N GLN A 208 -22.57 -2.35 -2.40
CA GLN A 208 -22.99 -2.40 -3.81
C GLN A 208 -21.82 -2.75 -4.73
N ALA A 209 -20.63 -2.25 -4.42
CA ALA A 209 -19.41 -2.51 -5.18
C ALA A 209 -18.20 -2.43 -4.26
N ALA A 210 -17.18 -3.24 -4.56
CA ALA A 210 -15.89 -3.18 -3.89
C ALA A 210 -14.78 -3.56 -4.87
N GLU A 211 -13.75 -2.71 -4.95
CA GLU A 211 -12.66 -2.81 -5.94
C GLU A 211 -11.31 -2.48 -5.27
N PRO A 212 -10.21 -3.20 -5.56
CA PRO A 212 -10.14 -4.44 -6.34
C PRO A 212 -10.93 -5.58 -5.67
N GLU A 213 -11.08 -6.73 -6.33
CA GLU A 213 -11.89 -7.86 -5.83
C GLU A 213 -11.52 -8.20 -4.37
N PRO A 214 -12.45 -8.04 -3.39
CA PRO A 214 -12.21 -8.33 -1.99
C PRO A 214 -12.57 -9.76 -1.62
N GLU A 215 -12.11 -10.18 -0.45
CA GLU A 215 -12.58 -11.36 0.25
C GLU A 215 -13.78 -10.97 1.14
N TYR A 216 -14.84 -11.78 1.18
CA TYR A 216 -15.99 -11.52 2.05
C TYR A 216 -16.72 -12.82 2.41
N VAL A 217 -17.48 -12.78 3.51
CA VAL A 217 -18.32 -13.90 3.95
C VAL A 217 -19.77 -13.62 3.56
N GLY A 218 -20.34 -14.43 2.67
CA GLY A 218 -21.73 -14.27 2.25
C GLY A 218 -22.03 -14.97 0.92
N ALA A 219 -23.31 -14.98 0.53
CA ALA A 219 -23.73 -15.51 -0.77
C ALA A 219 -23.51 -14.51 -1.92
N SER A 220 -23.49 -13.21 -1.60
CA SER A 220 -23.20 -12.10 -2.51
C SER A 220 -22.64 -10.93 -1.69
N LEU A 221 -22.01 -9.97 -2.38
CA LEU A 221 -21.44 -8.76 -1.77
C LEU A 221 -22.48 -7.96 -0.97
N GLU A 222 -23.71 -7.85 -1.48
CA GLU A 222 -24.82 -7.13 -0.83
C GLU A 222 -25.26 -7.73 0.52
N ASN A 223 -24.92 -9.00 0.78
CA ASN A 223 -25.22 -9.69 2.04
C ASN A 223 -23.98 -9.78 2.94
N ALA A 224 -22.85 -9.18 2.56
CA ALA A 224 -21.65 -9.18 3.37
C ALA A 224 -21.71 -8.05 4.41
N ASP A 225 -21.40 -8.38 5.66
CA ASP A 225 -21.26 -7.37 6.72
C ASP A 225 -19.90 -6.66 6.63
N SER A 226 -18.91 -7.31 6.02
CA SER A 226 -17.57 -6.76 5.80
C SER A 226 -16.90 -7.30 4.53
N VAL A 227 -15.95 -6.52 4.03
CA VAL A 227 -15.06 -6.87 2.91
C VAL A 227 -13.61 -6.70 3.35
N THR A 228 -12.75 -7.62 2.91
CA THR A 228 -11.36 -7.71 3.34
C THR A 228 -10.43 -7.70 2.15
N TRP A 229 -9.33 -6.96 2.26
CA TRP A 229 -8.17 -7.08 1.40
C TRP A 229 -6.97 -7.51 2.23
N SER A 230 -6.36 -8.63 1.87
CA SER A 230 -5.23 -9.22 2.59
C SER A 230 -4.08 -9.54 1.62
N GLY A 231 -2.88 -9.73 2.18
CA GLY A 231 -1.70 -10.15 1.45
C GLY A 231 -0.95 -9.02 0.75
N GLU A 232 0.32 -9.27 0.41
CA GLU A 232 1.21 -8.26 -0.18
C GLU A 232 0.65 -7.68 -1.48
N ARG A 233 0.26 -6.40 -1.44
CA ARG A 233 -0.27 -5.69 -2.61
C ARG A 233 -0.16 -4.18 -2.49
N GLU A 234 -0.06 -3.56 -3.66
CA GLU A 234 -0.13 -2.13 -3.87
C GLU A 234 -1.50 -1.75 -4.42
N PHE A 235 -2.05 -0.65 -3.91
CA PHE A 235 -3.29 -0.05 -4.38
C PHE A 235 -2.99 1.27 -5.06
N LEU A 236 -3.66 1.48 -6.19
CA LEU A 236 -3.67 2.77 -6.88
C LEU A 236 -4.52 3.77 -6.11
N ASP A 237 -4.36 5.05 -6.42
CA ASP A 237 -5.20 6.12 -5.89
C ASP A 237 -6.69 5.79 -5.98
N GLY A 238 -7.41 6.10 -4.91
CA GLY A 238 -8.83 5.81 -4.80
C GLY A 238 -9.16 4.36 -4.38
N HIS A 239 -8.16 3.50 -4.16
CA HIS A 239 -8.33 2.10 -3.78
C HIS A 239 -7.62 1.78 -2.45
N PRO A 240 -8.13 0.84 -1.63
CA PRO A 240 -9.34 0.05 -1.82
C PRO A 240 -10.61 0.91 -1.82
N ARG A 241 -11.54 0.58 -2.72
CA ARG A 241 -12.77 1.31 -2.95
C ARG A 241 -13.95 0.46 -2.54
N ALA A 242 -14.88 1.04 -1.78
CA ALA A 242 -16.15 0.41 -1.43
C ALA A 242 -17.29 1.40 -1.62
N VAL A 243 -18.39 0.95 -2.23
CA VAL A 243 -19.63 1.72 -2.38
C VAL A 243 -20.69 1.04 -1.53
N LEU A 244 -21.23 1.78 -0.57
CA LEU A 244 -22.27 1.33 0.32
C LEU A 244 -23.55 2.14 0.08
N GLU A 245 -24.71 1.51 0.22
CA GLU A 245 -26.01 2.17 0.09
C GLU A 245 -26.95 1.76 1.23
N GLN A 246 -27.75 2.71 1.70
CA GLN A 246 -28.80 2.44 2.69
C GLN A 246 -30.03 1.81 2.00
N PRO A 247 -30.55 0.68 2.51
CA PRO A 247 -31.72 0.04 1.96
C PRO A 247 -32.95 0.94 2.15
N GLY A 248 -33.48 1.48 1.05
CA GLY A 248 -34.66 2.34 1.06
C GLY A 248 -34.43 3.79 0.64
N SER A 249 -33.22 4.15 0.20
CA SER A 249 -32.98 5.39 -0.56
C SER A 249 -33.57 5.30 -1.98
N GLU A 250 -34.86 5.00 -2.06
CA GLU A 250 -35.64 5.23 -3.26
C GLU A 250 -35.67 6.74 -3.49
N THR A 251 -34.93 7.19 -4.50
CA THR A 251 -35.14 8.50 -5.13
C THR A 251 -36.65 8.71 -5.25
N GLY A 252 -37.16 9.73 -4.54
CA GLY A 252 -38.58 9.96 -4.37
C GLY A 252 -39.34 9.95 -5.69
N ASN A 253 -39.95 8.82 -6.03
CA ASN A 253 -41.02 8.76 -7.01
C ASN A 253 -42.30 9.17 -6.28
N THR A 254 -42.49 10.48 -6.11
CA THR A 254 -43.78 11.05 -5.69
C THR A 254 -44.84 10.66 -6.71
N GLY A 255 -45.67 9.68 -6.35
CA GLY A 255 -46.73 9.20 -7.23
C GLY A 255 -47.61 8.13 -6.59
N GLY A 256 -48.11 8.37 -5.39
CA GLY A 256 -49.24 7.60 -4.87
C GLY A 256 -50.47 7.76 -5.76
N GLY A 257 -51.11 6.66 -6.14
CA GLY A 257 -52.40 6.69 -6.82
C GLY A 257 -52.85 5.33 -7.35
N SER A 258 -53.93 4.81 -6.76
CA SER A 258 -54.74 3.68 -7.24
C SER A 258 -54.89 3.59 -8.77
N PRO A 259 -55.16 2.40 -9.33
CA PRO A 259 -55.44 2.26 -10.76
C PRO A 259 -56.81 2.87 -11.06
N VAL A 260 -56.84 4.14 -11.46
CA VAL A 260 -57.99 4.74 -12.13
C VAL A 260 -57.67 4.88 -13.61
N SER A 261 -58.14 3.90 -14.38
CA SER A 261 -58.28 4.00 -15.82
C SER A 261 -59.16 5.22 -16.16
N GLY A 262 -58.53 6.30 -16.62
CA GLY A 262 -59.19 7.53 -17.05
C GLY A 262 -58.40 8.15 -18.20
N MET A 263 -58.90 7.92 -19.42
CA MET A 263 -58.47 8.57 -20.66
C MET A 263 -58.54 10.11 -20.52
N GLY A 264 -57.45 10.82 -20.81
CA GLY A 264 -57.42 12.28 -20.76
C GLY A 264 -56.10 12.88 -21.24
N ASP A 265 -56.15 13.39 -22.46
CA ASP A 265 -55.18 14.20 -23.20
C ASP A 265 -54.62 15.42 -22.43
N GLY A 266 -53.33 15.74 -22.64
CA GLY A 266 -52.77 17.06 -22.33
C GLY A 266 -51.36 17.08 -21.71
N SER A 267 -50.35 17.16 -22.59
CA SER A 267 -49.08 17.93 -22.45
C SER A 267 -48.26 17.83 -21.15
N ASP A 268 -47.09 17.19 -21.23
CA ASP A 268 -45.74 17.72 -20.90
C ASP A 268 -44.76 16.54 -20.73
N ASP A 269 -44.19 16.03 -21.83
CA ASP A 269 -43.19 14.96 -21.77
C ASP A 269 -41.78 15.57 -21.62
N GLY A 270 -41.36 15.70 -20.37
CA GLY A 270 -39.94 15.66 -20.02
C GLY A 270 -39.33 14.38 -20.60
N LEU A 271 -38.18 14.52 -21.27
CA LEU A 271 -37.48 13.38 -21.85
C LEU A 271 -37.32 12.28 -20.80
N PRO A 272 -37.81 11.04 -21.05
CA PRO A 272 -37.61 9.95 -20.12
C PRO A 272 -36.12 9.70 -20.03
N TRP A 273 -35.56 9.82 -18.83
CA TRP A 273 -34.17 9.53 -18.46
C TRP A 273 -33.67 8.15 -18.95
N GLN A 274 -34.58 7.24 -19.30
CA GLN A 274 -34.32 6.01 -20.05
C GLN A 274 -33.57 6.26 -21.37
N LEU A 275 -33.79 7.41 -22.05
CA LEU A 275 -33.03 7.80 -23.23
C LEU A 275 -31.62 8.30 -22.89
N LEU A 276 -31.38 8.84 -21.68
CA LEU A 276 -30.04 9.23 -21.23
C LEU A 276 -29.21 8.01 -20.85
N VAL A 277 -29.79 7.00 -20.23
CA VAL A 277 -29.10 5.72 -19.93
C VAL A 277 -28.77 4.98 -21.23
N VAL A 278 -29.70 4.93 -22.19
CA VAL A 278 -29.43 4.34 -23.52
C VAL A 278 -28.39 5.16 -24.29
N ALA A 279 -28.43 6.49 -24.23
CA ALA A 279 -27.42 7.34 -24.86
C ALA A 279 -26.03 7.17 -24.22
N LEU A 280 -25.95 7.01 -22.89
CA LEU A 280 -24.71 6.76 -22.17
C LEU A 280 -24.11 5.40 -22.58
N VAL A 281 -24.92 4.33 -22.61
CA VAL A 281 -24.48 2.99 -23.04
C VAL A 281 -24.04 2.98 -24.51
N VAL A 282 -24.76 3.68 -25.40
CA VAL A 282 -24.37 3.82 -26.81
C VAL A 282 -23.09 4.64 -26.96
N SER A 283 -22.88 5.67 -26.13
CA SER A 283 -21.66 6.48 -26.14
C SER A 283 -20.43 5.74 -25.59
N LEU A 284 -20.61 4.89 -24.57
CA LEU A 284 -19.58 3.98 -24.06
C LEU A 284 -19.21 2.90 -25.09
N ALA A 285 -20.21 2.34 -25.77
CA ALA A 285 -19.97 1.38 -26.86
C ALA A 285 -19.26 2.03 -28.07
N ALA A 286 -19.58 3.29 -28.38
CA ALA A 286 -18.87 4.05 -29.41
C ALA A 286 -17.42 4.40 -28.99
N GLY A 287 -17.19 4.71 -27.72
CA GLY A 287 -15.86 4.96 -27.15
C GLY A 287 -14.95 3.74 -27.22
N ALA A 288 -15.45 2.56 -26.82
CA ALA A 288 -14.72 1.30 -26.93
C ALA A 288 -14.41 0.92 -28.39
N GLY A 289 -15.32 1.23 -29.32
CA GLY A 289 -15.11 1.03 -30.76
C GLY A 289 -13.97 1.87 -31.34
N VAL A 290 -13.82 3.13 -30.91
CA VAL A 290 -12.74 4.03 -31.38
C VAL A 290 -11.37 3.60 -30.83
N VAL A 291 -11.31 3.13 -29.58
CA VAL A 291 -10.05 2.64 -28.98
C VAL A 291 -9.56 1.37 -29.68
N LEU A 292 -10.45 0.43 -30.00
CA LEU A 292 -10.08 -0.79 -30.74
C LEU A 292 -9.74 -0.50 -32.22
N TYR A 293 -10.36 0.50 -32.85
CA TYR A 293 -10.03 0.91 -34.22
C TYR A 293 -8.66 1.62 -34.30
N ARG A 294 -8.30 2.40 -33.28
CA ARG A 294 -6.94 2.99 -33.18
C ARG A 294 -5.86 1.95 -32.94
N ARG A 295 -6.14 0.92 -32.12
CA ARG A 295 -5.19 -0.19 -31.88
C ARG A 295 -4.94 -1.10 -33.10
N ARG A 296 -5.80 -1.04 -34.14
CA ARG A 296 -5.65 -1.84 -35.37
C ARG A 296 -4.92 -1.10 -36.50
N SER A 297 -4.54 0.16 -36.29
CA SER A 297 -3.89 1.00 -37.31
C SER A 297 -2.37 1.06 -37.19
N ASP A 298 -1.78 0.50 -36.12
CA ASP A 298 -0.33 0.49 -35.87
C ASP A 298 0.39 -0.83 -36.24
N ASP A 299 -0.32 -1.82 -36.79
CA ASP A 299 0.23 -3.14 -37.15
C ASP A 299 0.33 -3.35 -38.67
N ALA A 300 0.62 -2.28 -39.42
CA ALA A 300 0.81 -2.31 -40.87
C ALA A 300 2.11 -1.65 -41.29
N ASP A 301 3.22 -1.96 -40.63
CA ASP A 301 4.57 -1.73 -41.17
C ASP A 301 5.58 -2.66 -40.45
N ARG A 302 5.67 -3.91 -40.93
CA ARG A 302 6.89 -4.76 -40.85
C ARG A 302 6.71 -6.07 -41.65
N GLU A 303 6.72 -5.92 -42.97
CA GLU A 303 7.30 -6.90 -43.92
C GLU A 303 8.49 -6.19 -44.58
N ALA A 304 9.67 -6.74 -44.83
CA ALA A 304 10.15 -8.11 -44.91
C ALA A 304 11.70 -8.13 -44.92
N THR A 305 12.27 -9.31 -45.21
CA THR A 305 13.68 -9.71 -45.52
C THR A 305 14.32 -10.41 -44.31
N ILE A 306 14.63 -11.72 -44.30
CA ILE A 306 15.01 -12.65 -45.37
C ILE A 306 14.66 -14.11 -44.97
N SER A 307 14.35 -14.92 -45.98
CA SER A 307 13.96 -16.34 -45.96
C SER A 307 15.20 -17.29 -46.07
N PRO A 308 15.10 -18.59 -46.38
CA PRO A 308 14.96 -19.73 -45.46
C PRO A 308 16.12 -20.76 -45.61
N THR A 309 16.20 -21.79 -44.75
CA THR A 309 16.74 -23.12 -45.13
C THR A 309 16.16 -24.20 -44.20
N ALA A 310 15.55 -25.20 -44.82
CA ALA A 310 14.96 -26.42 -44.25
C ALA A 310 16.03 -27.56 -44.25
N THR A 311 15.94 -28.74 -43.64
CA THR A 311 14.85 -29.60 -43.12
C THR A 311 15.50 -30.72 -42.22
N PRO A 312 14.86 -31.86 -41.86
CA PRO A 312 14.57 -32.31 -40.48
C PRO A 312 15.37 -33.55 -40.02
N VAL A 313 15.35 -33.95 -38.74
CA VAL A 313 15.33 -35.38 -38.35
C VAL A 313 14.68 -35.59 -36.96
N GLU A 314 13.97 -36.70 -36.86
CA GLU A 314 13.14 -37.31 -35.82
C GLU A 314 13.80 -37.56 -34.43
N SER A 315 12.95 -37.58 -33.38
CA SER A 315 13.09 -38.34 -32.11
C SER A 315 13.15 -39.87 -32.40
N PRO A 316 13.64 -40.80 -31.52
CA PRO A 316 13.33 -40.85 -30.07
C PRO A 316 14.32 -41.58 -29.09
N THR A 317 13.99 -41.49 -27.79
CA THR A 317 14.12 -42.54 -26.72
C THR A 317 15.48 -42.89 -26.04
N SER A 318 15.42 -42.80 -24.69
CA SER A 318 16.12 -43.53 -23.61
C SER A 318 17.65 -43.45 -23.43
N SER A 319 18.11 -43.03 -22.24
CA SER A 319 18.61 -43.93 -21.17
C SER A 319 19.30 -43.19 -20.00
N ASN A 320 18.91 -43.57 -18.78
CA ASN A 320 19.65 -43.64 -17.50
C ASN A 320 21.15 -43.23 -17.46
N GLN A 321 21.47 -42.29 -16.55
CA GLN A 321 22.63 -42.12 -15.61
C GLN A 321 24.02 -42.78 -15.88
N PRO A 322 25.11 -42.37 -15.18
CA PRO A 322 25.54 -41.07 -14.65
C PRO A 322 27.03 -40.75 -15.04
N VAL A 323 27.44 -39.47 -15.12
CA VAL A 323 28.88 -39.12 -15.22
C VAL A 323 29.18 -37.87 -14.38
N ASP A 324 30.15 -38.01 -13.49
CA ASP A 324 30.75 -37.00 -12.60
C ASP A 324 31.77 -36.10 -13.37
N PRO A 325 32.39 -35.07 -12.76
CA PRO A 325 32.38 -33.68 -13.19
C PRO A 325 33.52 -33.30 -14.16
N PRO A 326 33.48 -32.13 -14.82
CA PRO A 326 34.69 -31.44 -15.25
C PRO A 326 35.20 -30.52 -14.12
N ASP A 327 36.32 -30.93 -13.52
CA ASP A 327 37.30 -30.01 -12.95
C ASP A 327 37.79 -29.07 -14.06
N ASP A 328 37.50 -27.79 -13.91
CA ASP A 328 38.16 -26.71 -14.65
C ASP A 328 38.75 -25.76 -13.60
N PHE A 329 40.05 -25.91 -13.36
CA PHE A 329 40.84 -25.01 -12.50
C PHE A 329 41.46 -23.91 -13.36
N PRO A 330 40.99 -22.66 -13.30
CA PRO A 330 41.79 -21.51 -13.70
C PRO A 330 42.56 -21.03 -12.46
N GLU A 331 43.89 -21.26 -12.44
CA GLU A 331 45.00 -20.50 -11.81
C GLU A 331 44.73 -19.57 -10.58
N ALA A 332 43.74 -19.88 -9.74
CA ALA A 332 43.48 -19.26 -8.44
C ALA A 332 44.00 -20.13 -7.27
N GLU A 333 44.79 -21.17 -7.58
CA GLU A 333 45.32 -22.17 -6.64
C GLU A 333 46.49 -21.69 -5.75
N LEU A 334 46.39 -20.50 -5.13
CA LEU A 334 47.22 -20.18 -3.96
C LEU A 334 46.49 -19.39 -2.87
N LEU A 335 45.19 -19.12 -3.04
CA LEU A 335 44.35 -18.62 -1.96
C LEU A 335 43.38 -19.74 -1.60
N SER A 336 43.42 -20.16 -0.35
CA SER A 336 42.46 -21.12 0.19
C SER A 336 41.04 -20.53 0.07
N ASP A 337 40.02 -21.39 0.05
CA ASP A 337 38.63 -20.94 0.01
C ASP A 337 38.34 -19.95 1.18
N GLU A 338 39.01 -20.12 2.32
CA GLU A 338 38.98 -19.20 3.46
C GLU A 338 39.60 -17.82 3.14
N ASP A 339 40.79 -17.78 2.51
CA ASP A 339 41.50 -16.55 2.17
C ASP A 339 40.70 -15.73 1.15
N ARG A 340 40.00 -16.40 0.25
CA ARG A 340 39.12 -15.74 -0.72
C ARG A 340 37.95 -15.04 -0.03
N VAL A 341 37.36 -15.66 1.00
CA VAL A 341 36.28 -15.06 1.79
C VAL A 341 36.80 -13.92 2.65
N VAL A 342 37.98 -14.07 3.27
CA VAL A 342 38.61 -13.00 4.07
C VAL A 342 38.88 -11.76 3.21
N ASN A 343 39.52 -11.92 2.05
CA ASN A 343 39.80 -10.80 1.15
C ASN A 343 38.50 -10.13 0.68
N LEU A 344 37.47 -10.92 0.34
CA LEU A 344 36.18 -10.39 -0.09
C LEU A 344 35.50 -9.54 0.99
N ILE A 345 35.52 -9.99 2.24
CA ILE A 345 34.95 -9.24 3.38
C ILE A 345 35.78 -7.98 3.65
N GLN A 346 37.11 -8.06 3.55
CA GLN A 346 38.01 -6.93 3.75
C GLN A 346 37.82 -5.83 2.69
N ASP A 347 37.69 -6.21 1.41
CA ASP A 347 37.41 -5.29 0.31
C ASP A 347 36.05 -4.57 0.46
N ASN A 348 35.12 -5.16 1.22
CA ASN A 348 33.80 -4.62 1.51
C ASN A 348 33.71 -3.89 2.88
N GLY A 349 34.86 -3.47 3.42
CA GLY A 349 34.92 -2.67 4.64
C GLY A 349 34.89 -3.49 5.93
N GLY A 350 35.29 -4.76 5.87
CA GLY A 350 35.46 -5.63 7.04
C GLY A 350 34.20 -6.36 7.48
N ARG A 351 33.07 -6.15 6.80
CA ARG A 351 31.79 -6.83 7.06
C ARG A 351 30.98 -7.00 5.78
N MET A 352 30.33 -8.15 5.61
CA MET A 352 29.50 -8.43 4.43
C MET A 352 28.35 -9.37 4.80
N LYS A 353 27.21 -9.25 4.11
CA LYS A 353 26.11 -10.23 4.22
C LYS A 353 26.52 -11.58 3.62
N GLN A 354 26.12 -12.68 4.26
CA GLN A 354 26.35 -14.03 3.76
C GLN A 354 25.77 -14.26 2.35
N VAL A 355 24.64 -13.63 2.02
CA VAL A 355 24.07 -13.70 0.66
C VAL A 355 24.98 -13.07 -0.40
N ASN A 356 25.63 -11.96 -0.07
CA ASN A 356 26.57 -11.31 -0.97
C ASN A 356 27.84 -12.17 -1.16
N ILE A 357 28.27 -12.92 -0.14
CA ILE A 357 29.38 -13.88 -0.28
C ILE A 357 28.99 -14.99 -1.27
N VAL A 358 27.75 -15.48 -1.22
CA VAL A 358 27.23 -16.47 -2.19
C VAL A 358 27.22 -15.90 -3.61
N GLU A 359 26.77 -14.67 -3.78
CA GLU A 359 26.68 -13.99 -5.09
C GLU A 359 28.05 -13.71 -5.70
N GLU A 360 28.99 -13.19 -4.92
CA GLU A 360 30.33 -12.79 -5.40
C GLU A 360 31.27 -13.98 -5.62
N THR A 361 31.13 -15.05 -4.83
CA THR A 361 31.95 -16.26 -5.01
C THR A 361 31.37 -17.23 -6.04
N GLY A 362 30.05 -17.18 -6.27
CA GLY A 362 29.31 -18.14 -7.09
C GLY A 362 29.20 -19.53 -6.46
N TRP A 363 29.54 -19.68 -5.17
CA TRP A 363 29.49 -20.95 -4.47
C TRP A 363 28.06 -21.31 -4.04
N SER A 364 27.80 -22.61 -3.82
CA SER A 364 26.49 -23.03 -3.31
C SER A 364 26.28 -22.53 -1.87
N LYS A 365 25.04 -22.20 -1.51
CA LYS A 365 24.67 -21.74 -0.16
C LYS A 365 25.16 -22.70 0.94
N SER A 366 25.10 -24.01 0.68
CA SER A 366 25.58 -25.04 1.61
C SER A 366 27.10 -25.02 1.77
N LYS A 367 27.88 -24.81 0.68
CA LYS A 367 29.35 -24.71 0.76
C LYS A 367 29.77 -23.45 1.51
N VAL A 368 29.14 -22.31 1.24
CA VAL A 368 29.38 -21.05 1.96
C VAL A 368 29.00 -21.18 3.43
N SER A 369 27.86 -21.79 3.74
CA SER A 369 27.44 -21.98 5.14
C SER A 369 28.39 -22.88 5.93
N MET A 370 28.91 -23.94 5.32
CA MET A 370 29.85 -24.85 5.97
C MET A 370 31.19 -24.16 6.23
N LEU A 371 31.75 -23.49 5.22
CA LEU A 371 33.00 -22.74 5.34
C LEU A 371 32.91 -21.62 6.39
N LEU A 372 31.81 -20.86 6.41
CA LEU A 372 31.59 -19.81 7.42
C LEU A 372 31.35 -20.36 8.82
N SER A 373 30.91 -21.60 8.96
CA SER A 373 30.86 -22.25 10.28
C SER A 373 32.25 -22.66 10.73
N ASP A 374 33.05 -23.26 9.85
CA ASP A 374 34.43 -23.64 10.15
C ASP A 374 35.29 -22.41 10.53
N MET A 375 35.16 -21.30 9.78
CA MET A 375 35.89 -20.06 10.06
C MET A 375 35.43 -19.33 11.34
N GLU A 376 34.17 -19.51 11.76
CA GLU A 376 33.63 -18.99 13.02
C GLU A 376 34.16 -19.81 14.21
N ASP A 377 34.20 -21.14 14.08
CA ASP A 377 34.77 -22.04 15.09
C ASP A 377 36.28 -21.79 15.30
N GLU A 378 37.00 -21.39 14.24
CA GLU A 378 38.40 -20.98 14.30
C GLU A 378 38.62 -19.53 14.77
N GLY A 379 37.54 -18.77 15.00
CA GLY A 379 37.58 -17.40 15.52
C GLY A 379 38.02 -16.33 14.51
N THR A 380 38.12 -16.67 13.22
CA THR A 380 38.57 -15.74 12.17
C THR A 380 37.46 -14.74 11.77
N ILE A 381 36.20 -15.11 11.98
CA ILE A 381 35.02 -14.31 11.68
C ILE A 381 33.99 -14.37 12.82
N SER A 382 33.14 -13.35 12.89
CA SER A 382 31.99 -13.28 13.80
C SER A 382 30.69 -13.18 13.00
N LYS A 383 29.69 -13.98 13.37
CA LYS A 383 28.39 -14.02 12.70
C LYS A 383 27.35 -13.27 13.54
N LEU A 384 26.87 -12.15 13.01
CA LEU A 384 25.75 -11.40 13.60
C LEU A 384 24.51 -11.62 12.75
N ARG A 385 23.45 -12.16 13.35
CA ARG A 385 22.16 -12.28 12.66
C ARG A 385 21.45 -10.93 12.66
N VAL A 386 21.11 -10.43 11.47
CA VAL A 386 20.33 -9.21 11.29
C VAL A 386 19.08 -9.60 10.49
N GLY A 387 17.96 -9.74 11.18
CA GLY A 387 16.71 -10.25 10.62
C GLY A 387 16.82 -11.71 10.13
N ARG A 388 16.61 -11.92 8.82
CA ARG A 388 16.66 -13.24 8.15
C ARG A 388 18.01 -13.52 7.48
N GLU A 389 18.97 -12.62 7.63
CA GLU A 389 20.27 -12.70 6.98
C GLU A 389 21.39 -12.67 8.02
N ASN A 390 22.52 -13.30 7.70
CA ASN A 390 23.71 -13.26 8.55
C ASN A 390 24.69 -12.22 8.00
N ILE A 391 25.16 -11.32 8.85
CA ILE A 391 26.29 -10.44 8.57
C ILE A 391 27.55 -11.10 9.14
N ILE A 392 28.54 -11.26 8.28
CA ILE A 392 29.84 -11.83 8.62
C ILE A 392 30.83 -10.68 8.77
N SER A 393 31.50 -10.60 9.92
CA SER A 393 32.51 -9.57 10.20
C SER A 393 33.86 -10.21 10.49
N LEU A 394 34.95 -9.58 10.04
CA LEU A 394 36.32 -10.02 10.39
C LEU A 394 36.67 -9.63 11.83
N GLU A 395 37.56 -10.41 12.45
CA GLU A 395 38.12 -10.12 13.76
C GLU A 395 38.71 -8.69 13.81
N GLY A 396 38.24 -7.85 14.75
CA GLY A 396 38.66 -6.46 14.90
C GLY A 396 37.82 -5.41 14.14
N PHE A 397 36.84 -5.81 13.32
CA PHE A 397 35.85 -4.93 12.67
C PHE A 397 34.43 -5.10 13.26
N GLU A 398 34.36 -5.65 14.45
CA GLU A 398 33.13 -5.88 15.19
C GLU A 398 32.48 -4.56 15.67
N PRO A 399 31.14 -4.43 15.65
CA PRO A 399 30.46 -3.34 16.37
C PRO A 399 30.77 -3.45 17.88
N GLU A 400 30.84 -2.31 18.60
CA GLU A 400 31.11 -2.31 20.06
C GLU A 400 30.13 -3.16 20.90
N ALA A 401 29.06 -3.69 20.30
CA ALA A 401 28.06 -4.55 20.93
C ALA A 401 28.46 -6.04 21.08
N THR A 402 29.57 -6.52 20.50
CA THR A 402 30.02 -7.93 20.62
C THR A 402 31.20 -8.17 21.55
N LYS A 403 31.76 -7.14 22.22
CA LYS A 403 32.75 -7.38 23.29
C LYS A 403 32.08 -7.95 24.54
N SER A 404 32.23 -9.26 24.72
CA SER A 404 31.86 -9.97 25.94
C SER A 404 32.58 -9.35 27.16
N PRO A 405 31.88 -8.99 28.25
CA PRO A 405 32.48 -8.39 29.45
C PRO A 405 33.22 -9.41 30.34
N PHE A 406 33.63 -10.56 29.81
CA PHE A 406 34.19 -11.67 30.59
C PHE A 406 35.64 -12.08 30.27
N ASP A 407 36.37 -11.30 29.49
CA ASP A 407 37.83 -11.47 29.38
C ASP A 407 38.58 -10.25 29.96
N GLU A 408 38.89 -10.35 31.26
CA GLU A 408 40.07 -9.75 31.89
C GLU A 408 40.87 -10.82 32.66
#